data_AF-A0A3D2EXU0-F1
#
_entry.id   AF-A0A3D2EXU0-F1
#
_cell.length_a   1.000
_cell.length_b   1.000
_cell.length_c   1.000
_cell.angle_alpha   90.00
_cell.angle_beta   90.00
_cell.angle_gamma   90.00
#
_symmetry.space_group_name_H-M   'P 1'
#
loop_
_entity.id
_entity.type
_entity.pdbx_description
1 polymer ?
#
loop_
_entity_poly.entity_id
_entity_poly.type
_entity_poly.pdbx_seq_one_letter_code
_entity_poly.pdbx_strand_id
1 'polypeptide(L)'
;MIDLDAIRANPKVYEKAVKDKFLDVSVKDFLKLDEDRKSKLVKVEEMRAKKNEVSKKIPTLKGAEKEKKLAEMKTFSDDLKTEEAALNSIEENWKAMQLDLPQIPL
;
A
#
# COMPACT_ATOMS: atom_id res chain seq x y z
N MET A 1 -17.85 3.91 -8.11
CA MET A 1 -16.38 3.92 -7.92
C MET A 1 -15.76 3.93 -9.30
N ILE A 2 -14.82 4.84 -9.57
CA ILE A 2 -14.22 4.98 -10.91
C ILE A 2 -13.39 3.74 -11.20
N ASP A 3 -13.44 3.30 -12.46
CA ASP A 3 -12.61 2.22 -12.96
C ASP A 3 -11.14 2.67 -12.99
N LEU A 4 -10.32 2.06 -12.13
CA LEU A 4 -8.90 2.34 -12.03
C LEU A 4 -8.14 1.88 -13.27
N ASP A 5 -8.62 0.82 -13.91
CA ASP A 5 -7.98 0.28 -15.10
C ASP A 5 -8.21 1.22 -16.28
N ALA A 6 -9.36 1.90 -16.33
CA ALA A 6 -9.61 2.98 -17.29
C ALA A 6 -8.66 4.18 -17.09
N ILE A 7 -8.41 4.60 -15.83
CA ILE A 7 -7.45 5.68 -15.53
C ILE A 7 -6.03 5.28 -15.93
N ARG A 8 -5.62 4.04 -15.63
CA ARG A 8 -4.28 3.53 -15.97
C ARG A 8 -4.09 3.35 -17.48
N ALA A 9 -5.13 2.90 -18.18
CA ALA A 9 -5.10 2.73 -19.63
C ALA A 9 -5.05 4.06 -20.36
N ASN A 10 -5.80 5.06 -19.90
CA ASN A 10 -5.98 6.34 -20.59
C ASN A 10 -5.81 7.58 -19.69
N PRO A 11 -4.64 7.77 -19.03
CA PRO A 11 -4.45 8.85 -18.06
C PRO A 11 -4.64 10.25 -18.67
N LYS A 12 -4.29 10.43 -19.95
CA LYS A 12 -4.46 11.70 -20.67
C LYS A 12 -5.92 12.17 -20.74
N VAL A 13 -6.87 11.23 -20.86
CA VAL A 13 -8.31 11.55 -20.92
C VAL A 13 -8.77 12.12 -19.58
N TYR A 14 -8.29 11.53 -18.48
CA TYR A 14 -8.55 12.01 -17.13
C TYR A 14 -7.88 13.34 -16.85
N GLU A 15 -6.62 13.54 -17.27
CA GLU A 15 -5.95 14.84 -17.13
C GLU A 15 -6.69 15.96 -17.86
N LYS A 16 -7.22 15.67 -19.06
CA LYS A 16 -8.04 16.63 -19.80
C LYS A 16 -9.36 16.90 -19.07
N ALA A 17 -10.06 15.87 -18.61
CA ALA A 17 -11.33 16.03 -17.90
C ALA A 17 -11.19 16.82 -16.59
N VAL A 18 -10.08 16.61 -15.86
CA VAL A 18 -9.72 17.39 -14.67
C VAL A 18 -9.56 18.87 -15.02
N LYS A 19 -8.80 19.18 -16.09
CA LYS A 19 -8.62 20.56 -16.56
C LYS A 19 -9.92 21.19 -17.03
N ASP A 20 -10.70 20.48 -17.83
CA ASP A 20 -11.98 20.96 -18.39
C ASP A 20 -13.01 21.23 -17.27
N LYS A 21 -12.93 20.48 -16.17
CA LYS A 21 -13.79 20.66 -14.98
C LYS A 21 -13.18 21.56 -13.90
N PHE A 22 -12.02 22.16 -14.15
CA PHE A 22 -11.31 23.02 -13.20
C PHE A 22 -11.08 22.37 -11.82
N LEU A 23 -10.80 21.06 -11.81
CA LEU A 23 -10.53 20.31 -10.59
C LEU A 23 -9.07 20.42 -10.17
N ASP A 24 -8.83 20.58 -8.87
CA ASP A 24 -7.49 20.62 -8.27
C ASP A 24 -7.00 19.22 -7.88
N VAL A 25 -7.05 18.28 -8.83
CA VAL A 25 -6.61 16.90 -8.61
C VAL A 25 -5.62 16.47 -9.69
N SER A 26 -4.46 15.97 -9.28
CA SER A 26 -3.41 15.52 -10.20
C SER A 26 -3.55 14.02 -10.48
N VAL A 27 -3.97 13.66 -11.70
CA VAL A 27 -4.02 12.26 -12.16
C VAL A 27 -2.64 11.61 -12.08
N LYS A 28 -1.58 12.36 -12.38
CA LYS A 28 -0.20 11.88 -12.29
C LYS A 28 0.19 11.53 -10.87
N ASP A 29 -0.17 12.36 -9.89
CA ASP A 29 0.16 12.09 -8.50
C ASP A 29 -0.73 10.99 -7.91
N PHE A 30 -1.98 10.88 -8.35
CA PHE A 30 -2.84 9.74 -8.04
C PHE A 30 -2.21 8.41 -8.51
N LEU A 31 -1.70 8.36 -9.75
CA LEU A 31 -1.07 7.16 -10.29
C LEU A 31 0.24 6.79 -9.57
N LYS A 32 1.05 7.79 -9.18
CA LYS A 32 2.23 7.53 -8.33
C LYS A 32 1.81 6.97 -6.98
N LEU A 33 0.79 7.56 -6.34
CA LEU A 33 0.29 7.09 -5.06
C LEU A 33 -0.29 5.67 -5.16
N ASP A 34 -0.93 5.32 -6.28
CA ASP A 34 -1.38 3.95 -6.58
C ASP A 34 -0.22 2.95 -6.68
N GLU A 35 0.89 3.36 -7.30
CA GLU A 35 2.11 2.56 -7.40
C GLU A 35 2.79 2.38 -6.03
N ASP A 36 2.94 3.46 -5.29
CA ASP A 36 3.49 3.44 -3.92
C ASP A 36 2.64 2.57 -3.00
N ARG A 37 1.31 2.67 -3.10
CA ARG A 37 0.37 1.81 -2.36
C ARG A 37 0.61 0.34 -2.68
N LYS A 38 0.70 -0.04 -3.95
CA LYS A 38 0.93 -1.44 -4.36
C LYS A 38 2.28 -1.95 -3.85
N SER A 39 3.32 -1.15 -4.01
CA SER A 39 4.67 -1.48 -3.54
C SER A 39 4.69 -1.72 -2.02
N LYS A 40 4.04 -0.82 -1.26
CA LYS A 40 3.93 -0.92 0.19
C LYS A 40 3.10 -2.12 0.62
N LEU A 41 1.99 -2.41 -0.07
CA LEU A 41 1.15 -3.58 0.18
C LEU A 41 1.94 -4.88 -0.01
N VAL A 42 2.68 -5.01 -1.11
CA VAL A 42 3.55 -6.17 -1.36
C VAL A 42 4.58 -6.33 -0.24
N LYS A 43 5.23 -5.24 0.16
CA LYS A 43 6.21 -5.28 1.26
C LYS A 43 5.58 -5.73 2.59
N VAL A 44 4.39 -5.24 2.93
CA VAL A 44 3.66 -5.65 4.14
C VAL A 44 3.29 -7.13 4.09
N GLU A 45 2.81 -7.63 2.94
CA GLU A 45 2.48 -9.04 2.75
C GLU A 45 3.72 -9.94 2.84
N GLU A 46 4.84 -9.53 2.25
CA GLU A 46 6.12 -10.24 2.40
C GLU A 46 6.57 -10.28 3.87
N MET A 47 6.41 -9.17 4.59
CA MET A 47 6.75 -9.13 6.01
C MET A 47 5.85 -10.05 6.83
N ARG A 48 4.53 -10.08 6.56
CA ARG A 48 3.59 -11.03 7.18
C ARG A 48 3.99 -12.48 6.90
N ALA A 49 4.36 -12.78 5.66
CA ALA A 49 4.82 -14.12 5.27
C ALA A 49 6.09 -14.52 6.05
N LYS A 50 7.10 -13.64 6.11
CA LYS A 50 8.33 -13.85 6.88
C LYS A 50 8.03 -14.04 8.37
N LYS A 51 7.16 -13.21 8.95
CA LYS A 51 6.71 -13.33 10.35
C LYS A 51 6.16 -14.73 10.64
N ASN A 52 5.27 -15.22 9.77
CA ASN A 52 4.63 -16.52 9.92
C ASN A 52 5.64 -17.67 9.74
N GLU A 53 6.55 -17.56 8.79
CA GLU A 53 7.61 -18.55 8.55
C GLU A 53 8.55 -18.67 9.76
N VAL A 54 9.01 -17.54 10.29
CA VAL A 54 9.87 -17.50 11.49
C VAL A 54 9.11 -18.02 12.70
N SER A 55 7.84 -17.64 12.88
CA SER A 55 7.00 -18.13 13.97
C SER A 55 6.83 -19.65 13.96
N LYS A 56 6.78 -20.27 12.77
CA LYS A 56 6.77 -21.74 12.62
C LYS A 56 8.11 -22.40 12.95
N LYS A 57 9.22 -21.69 12.73
CA LYS A 57 10.58 -22.17 13.04
C LYS A 57 10.95 -22.02 14.53
N ILE A 58 10.40 -21.03 15.23
CA ILE A 58 10.70 -20.76 16.66
C ILE A 58 10.54 -21.99 17.58
N PRO A 59 9.49 -22.82 17.48
CA PRO A 59 9.34 -24.03 18.30
C PRO A 59 10.46 -25.07 18.09
N THR A 60 11.10 -25.08 16.91
CA THR A 60 12.18 -26.02 16.58
C THR A 60 13.55 -25.60 17.12
N LEU A 61 13.69 -24.32 17.50
CA LEU A 61 14.93 -23.76 18.06
C LEU A 61 15.01 -24.02 19.57
N LYS A 62 16.23 -24.18 20.10
CA LYS A 62 16.48 -24.46 21.53
C LYS A 62 17.47 -23.46 22.13
N GLY A 63 17.32 -23.20 23.43
CA GLY A 63 18.25 -22.37 24.20
C GLY A 63 18.34 -20.92 23.70
N ALA A 64 19.56 -20.37 23.68
CA ALA A 64 19.84 -18.97 23.39
C ALA A 64 19.42 -18.51 21.97
N GLU A 65 19.39 -19.41 20.98
CA GLU A 65 18.94 -19.09 19.62
C GLU A 65 17.44 -18.78 19.56
N LYS A 66 16.65 -19.47 20.39
CA LYS A 66 15.20 -19.23 20.49
C LYS A 66 14.92 -17.85 21.08
N GLU A 67 15.63 -17.47 22.13
CA GLU A 67 15.49 -16.15 22.77
C GLU A 67 15.89 -15.01 21.84
N LYS A 68 17.02 -15.15 21.11
CA LYS A 68 17.41 -14.18 20.07
C LYS A 68 16.33 -14.02 19.01
N LYS A 69 15.81 -15.13 18.47
CA LYS A 69 14.76 -15.08 17.44
C LYS A 69 13.44 -14.51 17.94
N LEU A 70 13.09 -14.73 19.20
CA LEU A 70 11.94 -14.09 19.84
C LEU A 70 12.11 -12.58 19.96
N ALA A 71 13.30 -12.12 20.35
CA ALA A 71 13.60 -10.69 20.41
C ALA A 71 13.53 -10.02 19.03
N GLU A 72 14.16 -10.63 18.01
CA GLU A 72 14.07 -10.19 16.61
C GLU A 72 12.62 -10.13 16.13
N MET A 73 11.81 -11.14 16.46
CA MET A 73 10.39 -11.18 16.07
C MET A 73 9.52 -10.13 16.74
N LYS A 74 9.89 -9.70 17.94
CA LYS A 74 9.20 -8.61 18.64
C LYS A 74 9.42 -7.29 17.91
N THR A 75 10.68 -6.94 17.63
CA THR A 75 11.03 -5.76 16.84
C THR A 75 10.40 -5.80 15.45
N PHE A 76 10.49 -6.95 14.77
CA PHE A 76 9.89 -7.14 13.46
C PHE A 76 8.36 -6.98 13.46
N SER A 77 7.68 -7.40 14.54
CA SER A 77 6.23 -7.21 14.66
C SER A 77 5.85 -5.75 14.88
N ASP A 78 6.68 -4.97 15.56
CA ASP A 78 6.46 -3.53 15.77
C ASP A 78 6.75 -2.74 14.48
N ASP A 79 7.80 -3.12 13.73
CA ASP A 79 8.07 -2.60 12.39
C ASP A 79 6.91 -2.89 11.43
N LEU A 80 6.39 -4.13 11.45
CA LEU A 80 5.24 -4.52 10.64
C LEU A 80 4.02 -3.66 10.94
N LYS A 81 3.70 -3.42 12.22
CA LYS A 81 2.59 -2.53 12.60
C LYS A 81 2.77 -1.10 12.09
N THR A 82 4.00 -0.60 12.12
CA THR A 82 4.34 0.74 11.63
C THR A 82 4.15 0.82 10.12
N GLU A 83 4.60 -0.20 9.38
CA GLU A 83 4.43 -0.29 7.93
C GLU A 83 2.94 -0.46 7.54
N GLU A 84 2.16 -1.22 8.31
CA GLU A 84 0.70 -1.36 8.15
C GLU A 84 -0.04 -0.04 8.40
N ALA A 85 0.35 0.71 9.43
CA ALA A 85 -0.22 2.03 9.68
C ALA A 85 0.09 3.00 8.53
N ALA A 86 1.33 3.00 8.04
CA ALA A 86 1.73 3.81 6.89
C ALA A 86 0.98 3.41 5.62
N LEU A 87 0.78 2.10 5.39
CA LEU A 87 -0.04 1.61 4.29
C LEU A 87 -1.47 2.13 4.40
N ASN A 88 -2.10 2.04 5.57
CA ASN A 88 -3.46 2.55 5.79
C ASN A 88 -3.57 4.04 5.48
N SER A 89 -2.61 4.87 5.93
CA SER A 89 -2.61 6.30 5.59
C SER A 89 -2.46 6.56 4.09
N ILE A 90 -1.65 5.76 3.38
CA ILE A 90 -1.55 5.82 1.92
C ILE A 90 -2.87 5.42 1.27
N GLU A 91 -3.55 4.39 1.77
CA GLU A 91 -4.85 3.96 1.25
C GLU A 91 -5.94 5.00 1.45
N GLU A 92 -5.95 5.68 2.60
CA GLU A 92 -6.91 6.76 2.90
C GLU A 92 -6.72 7.93 1.94
N ASN A 93 -5.47 8.38 1.75
CA ASN A 93 -5.14 9.43 0.80
C ASN A 93 -5.50 9.02 -0.64
N TRP A 94 -5.19 7.78 -1.01
CA TRP A 94 -5.51 7.25 -2.32
C TRP A 94 -7.02 7.17 -2.55
N LYS A 95 -7.81 6.75 -1.56
CA LYS A 95 -9.28 6.75 -1.63
C LYS A 95 -9.82 8.17 -1.73
N ALA A 96 -9.28 9.12 -0.98
CA ALA A 96 -9.68 10.52 -1.06
C ALA A 96 -9.46 11.08 -2.47
N MET A 97 -8.26 10.93 -3.02
CA MET A 97 -7.94 11.35 -4.39
C MET A 97 -8.81 10.63 -5.44
N GLN A 98 -9.14 9.36 -5.23
CA GLN A 98 -10.03 8.60 -6.12
C GLN A 98 -11.45 9.19 -6.15
N LEU A 99 -11.94 9.72 -5.03
CA LEU A 99 -13.26 10.36 -4.95
C LEU A 99 -13.29 11.75 -5.61
N ASP A 100 -12.16 12.46 -5.60
CA ASP A 100 -12.02 13.77 -6.24
C ASP A 100 -11.90 13.67 -7.77
N LEU A 101 -11.48 12.52 -8.29
CA LEU A 101 -11.39 12.30 -9.72
C LEU A 101 -12.77 12.33 -10.38
N PRO A 102 -12.90 12.97 -11.56
CA PRO A 102 -14.18 13.00 -12.26
C PRO A 102 -14.47 11.63 -12.88
N GLN A 103 -15.72 11.18 -12.76
CA GLN A 103 -16.20 10.09 -13.60
C GLN A 103 -16.32 10.60 -15.04
N ILE A 104 -15.74 9.84 -15.97
CA ILE A 104 -15.78 10.12 -17.41
C ILE A 104 -16.72 9.09 -18.03
N PRO A 105 -17.72 9.51 -18.81
CA PRO A 105 -18.45 8.57 -19.66
C PRO A 105 -17.46 7.99 -20.67
N LEU A 106 -17.18 6.70 -20.55
CA LEU A 106 -16.39 5.91 -21.50
C LEU A 106 -17.14 5.78 -22.84
#